data_AF-A0AA43UGC8-F1
#
_entry.id   AF-A0AA43UGC8-F1
#
_cell.length_a   1.000
_cell.length_b   1.000
_cell.length_c   1.000
_cell.angle_alpha   90.00
_cell.angle_beta   90.00
_cell.angle_gamma   90.00
#
_symmetry.space_group_name_H-M   'P 1'
#
loop_
_entity.id
_entity.type
_entity.pdbx_description
1 polymer ?
#
loop_
_entity_poly.entity_id
_entity_poly.type
_entity_poly.pdbx_seq_one_letter_code
_entity_poly.pdbx_strand_id
1 'polypeptide(L)'
;MEKINVYSLKGDVTDQIELPEIFEEEYRPDIIKRAVISIQTARIQPWGIDPLAGTRTTAESFGSGRGAAMVPRVKGTRHPAGSKAAFISMAIGGRKAHPPRVAKINHEKINKKERILSIRSAVAATSKRELIENRGHKISNIEQIPLIVDDELETIKTTKETREIFKNLGIMDDILRSKNGRKIKAGQGKLRGRKYRTPKGPLVVVGNDKGIKLGARNHPGIDIVEVNNVNTELLAPGTHAGRFTVYTKSAITKLEELFQQNRS
;
A
#
# COMPACT_ATOMS: atom_id res chain seq x y z
N MET A 1 13.14 27.81 -8.46
CA MET A 1 13.87 26.52 -8.44
C MET A 1 14.96 26.58 -7.41
N GLU A 2 14.79 25.83 -6.33
CA GLU A 2 15.75 25.70 -5.24
C GLU A 2 16.91 24.78 -5.69
N LYS A 3 18.16 25.14 -5.36
CA LYS A 3 19.32 24.28 -5.64
C LYS A 3 19.53 23.33 -4.48
N ILE A 4 19.72 22.06 -4.81
CA ILE A 4 19.79 20.99 -3.83
C ILE A 4 21.05 20.14 -4.07
N ASN A 5 21.69 19.69 -2.99
CA ASN A 5 22.95 18.95 -3.10
C ASN A 5 22.69 17.48 -3.48
N VAL A 6 23.61 16.93 -4.26
CA VAL A 6 23.73 15.51 -4.58
C VAL A 6 24.79 14.91 -3.68
N TYR A 7 24.45 13.81 -3.01
CA TYR A 7 25.36 13.10 -2.13
C TYR A 7 25.98 11.88 -2.82
N SER A 8 27.27 11.66 -2.58
CA SER A 8 27.96 10.42 -2.91
C SER A 8 27.52 9.27 -1.99
N LEU A 9 27.93 8.05 -2.32
CA LEU A 9 27.73 6.86 -1.49
C LEU A 9 28.37 6.94 -0.10
N LYS A 10 29.34 7.86 0.09
CA LYS A 10 30.03 8.12 1.36
C LYS A 10 29.34 9.19 2.22
N GLY A 11 28.36 9.91 1.67
CA GLY A 11 27.70 11.02 2.35
C GLY A 11 28.34 12.39 2.10
N ASP A 12 29.35 12.47 1.23
CA ASP A 12 29.96 13.74 0.81
C ASP A 12 29.14 14.40 -0.31
N VAL A 13 29.07 15.73 -0.32
CA VAL A 13 28.41 16.50 -1.40
C VAL A 13 29.27 16.48 -2.65
N THR A 14 28.72 16.01 -3.77
CA THR A 14 29.43 15.92 -5.06
C THR A 14 29.01 16.97 -6.06
N ASP A 15 27.72 17.24 -6.16
CA ASP A 15 27.14 18.10 -7.20
C ASP A 15 25.91 18.85 -6.67
N GLN A 16 25.42 19.83 -7.43
CA GLN A 16 24.18 20.55 -7.13
C GLN A 16 23.23 20.51 -8.33
N ILE A 17 21.96 20.21 -8.07
CA ILE A 17 20.91 20.12 -9.09
C ILE A 17 19.77 21.05 -8.72
N GLU A 18 19.12 21.63 -9.73
CA GLU A 18 17.90 22.42 -9.56
C GLU A 18 16.71 21.50 -9.35
N LEU A 19 15.94 21.74 -8.29
CA LEU A 19 14.77 20.93 -7.98
C LEU A 19 13.65 21.22 -9.01
N PRO A 20 13.09 20.20 -9.69
CA PRO A 20 12.06 20.41 -10.70
C PRO A 20 10.74 20.97 -10.12
N GLU A 21 9.95 21.64 -10.96
CA GLU A 21 8.67 22.27 -10.57
C GLU A 21 7.65 21.30 -9.93
N ILE A 22 7.76 19.98 -10.19
CA ILE A 22 6.88 18.96 -9.60
C ILE A 22 6.91 18.97 -8.07
N PHE A 23 8.01 19.40 -7.45
CA PHE A 23 8.15 19.48 -6.00
C PHE A 23 7.49 20.72 -5.40
N GLU A 24 7.19 21.73 -6.22
CA GLU A 24 6.51 22.97 -5.83
C GLU A 24 4.97 22.88 -5.98
N GLU A 25 4.46 21.77 -6.53
CA GLU A 25 3.02 21.55 -6.75
C GLU A 25 2.19 21.63 -5.44
N GLU A 26 0.92 22.03 -5.58
CA GLU A 26 0.00 22.13 -4.45
C GLU A 26 -0.22 20.78 -3.74
N TYR A 27 -0.17 20.81 -2.42
CA TYR A 27 -0.44 19.65 -1.58
C TYR A 27 -1.95 19.42 -1.43
N ARG A 28 -2.46 18.33 -2.01
CA ARG A 28 -3.88 17.97 -2.13
C ARG A 28 -4.13 16.56 -1.56
N PRO A 29 -4.37 16.46 -0.23
CA PRO A 29 -4.56 15.17 0.43
C PRO A 29 -5.83 14.43 0.01
N ASP A 30 -6.85 15.16 -0.46
CA ASP A 30 -8.11 14.65 -0.99
C ASP A 30 -7.89 13.73 -2.20
N ILE A 31 -7.12 14.20 -3.19
CA ILE A 31 -6.83 13.45 -4.41
C ILE A 31 -5.91 12.27 -4.11
N ILE A 32 -4.90 12.47 -3.25
CA ILE A 32 -3.99 11.39 -2.83
C ILE A 32 -4.79 10.25 -2.21
N LYS A 33 -5.72 10.57 -1.30
CA LYS A 33 -6.58 9.58 -0.66
C LYS A 33 -7.41 8.80 -1.67
N ARG A 34 -8.07 9.49 -2.61
CA ARG A 34 -8.90 8.84 -3.64
C ARG A 34 -8.08 7.93 -4.55
N ALA A 35 -6.90 8.36 -4.98
CA ALA A 35 -6.01 7.54 -5.80
C ALA A 35 -5.52 6.29 -5.06
N VAL A 36 -5.14 6.41 -3.79
CA VAL A 36 -4.70 5.26 -2.98
C VAL A 36 -5.84 4.28 -2.74
N ILE A 37 -7.07 4.74 -2.48
CA ILE A 37 -8.25 3.88 -2.33
C ILE A 37 -8.53 3.12 -3.64
N SER A 38 -8.46 3.80 -4.78
CA SER A 38 -8.61 3.15 -6.10
C SER A 38 -7.57 2.03 -6.30
N ILE A 39 -6.29 2.28 -6.01
CA ILE A 39 -5.22 1.28 -6.09
C ILE A 39 -5.46 0.11 -5.13
N GLN A 40 -5.90 0.38 -3.91
CA GLN A 40 -6.15 -0.66 -2.91
C GLN A 40 -7.35 -1.53 -3.28
N THR A 41 -8.43 -0.93 -3.75
CA THR A 41 -9.64 -1.64 -4.17
C THR A 41 -9.43 -2.47 -5.43
N ALA A 42 -8.57 -2.02 -6.35
CA ALA A 42 -8.18 -2.78 -7.55
C ALA A 42 -7.51 -4.13 -7.22
N ARG A 43 -6.80 -4.24 -6.08
CA ARG A 43 -6.11 -5.48 -5.66
C ARG A 43 -6.99 -6.43 -4.85
N ILE A 44 -8.23 -6.05 -4.54
CA ILE A 44 -9.13 -6.92 -3.77
C ILE A 44 -9.51 -8.13 -4.62
N GLN A 45 -9.13 -9.32 -4.15
CA GLN A 45 -9.57 -10.56 -4.76
C GLN A 45 -11.10 -10.73 -4.57
N PRO A 46 -11.86 -10.97 -5.65
CA PRO A 46 -13.29 -11.29 -5.54
C PRO A 46 -13.50 -12.51 -4.65
N TRP A 47 -14.48 -12.42 -3.76
CA TRP A 47 -14.82 -13.49 -2.83
C TRP A 47 -16.33 -13.53 -2.63
N GLY A 48 -16.85 -14.71 -2.32
CA GLY A 48 -18.28 -14.90 -2.10
C GLY A 48 -18.57 -16.24 -1.45
N ILE A 49 -19.83 -16.44 -1.09
CA ILE A 49 -20.35 -17.70 -0.56
C ILE A 49 -20.83 -18.59 -1.71
N ASP A 50 -20.76 -19.91 -1.52
CA ASP A 50 -21.43 -20.89 -2.41
C ASP A 50 -22.91 -20.50 -2.57
N PRO A 51 -23.42 -20.29 -3.81
CA PRO A 51 -24.79 -19.89 -4.06
C PRO A 51 -25.85 -20.79 -3.41
N LEU A 52 -25.53 -22.07 -3.18
CA LEU A 52 -26.43 -23.05 -2.58
C LEU A 52 -26.19 -23.28 -1.08
N ALA A 53 -25.33 -22.48 -0.44
CA ALA A 53 -25.05 -22.60 0.99
C ALA A 53 -26.32 -22.37 1.84
N GLY A 54 -26.67 -23.34 2.68
CA GLY A 54 -27.86 -23.29 3.54
C GLY A 54 -29.19 -23.49 2.81
N THR A 55 -29.15 -23.83 1.51
CA THR A 55 -30.33 -24.15 0.70
C THR A 55 -30.33 -25.57 0.15
N ARG A 56 -29.29 -26.37 0.38
CA ARG A 56 -29.24 -27.81 0.03
C ARG A 56 -30.03 -28.65 1.03
N THR A 57 -31.30 -28.33 1.24
CA THR A 57 -32.20 -29.03 2.16
C THR A 57 -33.58 -29.21 1.54
N THR A 58 -34.32 -30.24 1.93
CA THR A 58 -35.70 -30.52 1.45
C THR A 58 -36.78 -29.81 2.28
N ALA A 59 -36.40 -28.75 3.00
CA ALA A 59 -37.23 -28.17 4.05
C ALA A 59 -38.46 -27.41 3.51
N GLU A 60 -39.60 -27.65 4.12
CA GLU A 60 -40.89 -27.02 3.79
C GLU A 60 -41.61 -26.58 5.06
N SER A 61 -42.46 -25.56 4.96
CA SER A 61 -43.23 -25.09 6.10
C SER A 61 -44.30 -26.10 6.47
N PHE A 62 -44.52 -26.31 7.77
CA PHE A 62 -45.60 -27.16 8.27
C PHE A 62 -46.99 -26.55 8.14
N GLY A 63 -47.08 -25.24 7.86
CA GLY A 63 -48.35 -24.51 7.86
C GLY A 63 -48.88 -24.25 9.28
N SER A 64 -50.12 -23.79 9.35
CA SER A 64 -50.83 -23.54 10.61
C SER A 64 -51.31 -24.86 11.27
N GLY A 65 -51.77 -24.77 12.52
CA GLY A 65 -52.46 -25.88 13.20
C GLY A 65 -51.57 -26.93 13.86
N ARG A 66 -50.24 -26.74 13.91
CA ARG A 66 -49.30 -27.71 14.52
C ARG A 66 -48.60 -27.22 15.80
N GLY A 67 -49.04 -26.10 16.37
CA GLY A 67 -48.42 -25.51 17.58
C GLY A 67 -46.95 -25.11 17.41
N ALA A 68 -46.48 -24.95 16.17
CA ALA A 68 -45.10 -24.64 15.82
C ALA A 68 -45.04 -23.42 14.89
N ALA A 69 -43.90 -22.70 14.94
CA ALA A 69 -43.64 -21.59 14.02
C ALA A 69 -43.68 -22.07 12.56
N MET A 70 -44.25 -21.25 11.67
CA MET A 70 -44.45 -21.51 10.23
C MET A 70 -43.17 -21.40 9.40
N VAL A 71 -42.03 -21.80 9.97
CA VAL A 71 -40.73 -21.80 9.31
C VAL A 71 -40.54 -23.10 8.52
N PRO A 72 -39.79 -23.10 7.40
CA PRO A 72 -39.41 -24.30 6.68
C PRO A 72 -38.62 -25.24 7.57
N ARG A 73 -39.03 -26.51 7.61
CA ARG A 73 -38.40 -27.55 8.41
C ARG A 73 -38.00 -28.73 7.54
N VAL A 74 -36.82 -29.29 7.81
CA VAL A 74 -36.27 -30.43 7.06
C VAL A 74 -37.21 -31.62 7.18
N LYS A 75 -37.57 -32.22 6.04
CA LYS A 75 -38.39 -33.43 5.98
C LYS A 75 -37.63 -34.62 6.57
N GLY A 76 -38.36 -35.56 7.14
CA GLY A 76 -37.82 -36.83 7.64
C GLY A 76 -38.12 -37.08 9.11
N THR A 77 -38.10 -38.36 9.45
CA THR A 77 -38.36 -38.90 10.79
C THR A 77 -37.15 -39.70 11.27
N ARG A 78 -36.96 -39.79 12.59
CA ARG A 78 -35.90 -40.60 13.24
C ARG A 78 -34.45 -40.14 12.99
N HIS A 79 -34.23 -39.05 12.27
CA HIS A 79 -32.93 -38.39 12.17
C HIS A 79 -32.91 -37.09 13.01
N PRO A 80 -31.83 -36.77 13.75
CA PRO A 80 -31.76 -35.56 14.59
C PRO A 80 -31.85 -34.23 13.81
N ALA A 81 -31.63 -34.26 12.49
CA ALA A 81 -31.85 -33.11 11.62
C ALA A 81 -33.30 -32.97 11.14
N GLY A 82 -34.12 -34.02 11.25
CA GLY A 82 -35.53 -33.99 10.88
C GLY A 82 -36.30 -32.98 11.73
N SER A 83 -37.25 -32.28 11.11
CA SER A 83 -38.07 -31.22 11.72
C SER A 83 -37.32 -29.98 12.23
N LYS A 84 -36.00 -29.86 12.02
CA LYS A 84 -35.25 -28.64 12.32
C LYS A 84 -35.54 -27.55 11.27
N ALA A 85 -35.58 -26.30 11.71
CA ALA A 85 -35.72 -25.17 10.81
C ALA A 85 -34.51 -25.06 9.88
N ALA A 86 -34.74 -24.79 8.60
CA ALA A 86 -33.71 -24.60 7.58
C ALA A 86 -34.14 -23.52 6.57
N PHE A 87 -33.34 -23.29 5.52
CA PHE A 87 -33.48 -22.24 4.50
C PHE A 87 -33.39 -20.78 4.97
N ILE A 88 -33.94 -20.44 6.15
CA ILE A 88 -34.03 -19.07 6.66
C ILE A 88 -32.72 -18.65 7.35
N SER A 89 -32.39 -17.36 7.27
CA SER A 89 -31.22 -16.75 7.91
C SER A 89 -31.16 -16.87 9.43
N MET A 90 -32.31 -16.90 10.11
CA MET A 90 -32.36 -17.07 11.57
C MET A 90 -32.14 -18.51 12.02
N ALA A 91 -32.22 -19.49 11.11
CA ALA A 91 -32.04 -20.89 11.42
C ALA A 91 -30.54 -21.28 11.43
N ILE A 92 -30.16 -22.17 12.34
CA ILE A 92 -28.80 -22.72 12.40
C ILE A 92 -28.56 -23.55 11.14
N GLY A 93 -27.54 -23.18 10.34
CA GLY A 93 -27.22 -23.83 9.07
C GLY A 93 -28.11 -23.40 7.88
N GLY A 94 -28.99 -22.42 8.07
CA GLY A 94 -29.78 -21.83 6.98
C GLY A 94 -28.99 -20.82 6.12
N ARG A 95 -29.62 -20.32 5.04
CA ARG A 95 -28.98 -19.39 4.12
C ARG A 95 -28.78 -18.02 4.78
N LYS A 96 -27.57 -17.47 4.70
CA LYS A 96 -27.31 -16.10 5.15
C LYS A 96 -28.11 -15.09 4.32
N ALA A 97 -28.68 -14.07 4.95
CA ALA A 97 -29.31 -12.95 4.25
C ALA A 97 -28.24 -12.10 3.54
N HIS A 98 -28.48 -11.76 2.27
CA HIS A 98 -27.59 -10.95 1.42
C HIS A 98 -26.10 -11.34 1.52
N PRO A 99 -25.73 -12.59 1.21
CA PRO A 99 -24.34 -13.01 1.30
C PRO A 99 -23.48 -12.26 0.26
N PRO A 100 -22.18 -12.09 0.54
CA PRO A 100 -21.24 -11.53 -0.41
C PRO A 100 -21.21 -12.39 -1.68
N ARG A 101 -21.31 -11.72 -2.82
CA ARG A 101 -21.29 -12.34 -4.14
C ARG A 101 -19.97 -12.02 -4.83
N VAL A 102 -19.45 -13.02 -5.55
CA VAL A 102 -18.25 -12.86 -6.40
C VAL A 102 -18.47 -11.77 -7.46
N ALA A 103 -19.69 -11.63 -7.96
CA ALA A 103 -20.08 -10.62 -8.95
C ALA A 103 -20.05 -9.16 -8.45
N LYS A 104 -19.79 -8.92 -7.15
CA LYS A 104 -19.71 -7.56 -6.61
C LYS A 104 -18.48 -6.84 -7.17
N ILE A 105 -18.70 -5.69 -7.81
CA ILE A 105 -17.61 -4.81 -8.27
C ILE A 105 -17.07 -4.05 -7.05
N ASN A 106 -15.85 -4.41 -6.63
CA ASN A 106 -15.18 -3.75 -5.50
C ASN A 106 -14.24 -2.61 -5.93
N HIS A 107 -13.79 -2.62 -7.18
CA HIS A 107 -12.81 -1.66 -7.70
C HIS A 107 -13.45 -0.28 -7.92
N GLU A 108 -12.93 0.73 -7.22
CA GLU A 108 -13.29 2.13 -7.43
C GLU A 108 -12.37 2.71 -8.53
N LYS A 109 -12.95 3.09 -9.66
CA LYS A 109 -12.19 3.64 -10.80
C LYS A 109 -11.86 5.13 -10.58
N ILE A 110 -10.70 5.54 -11.08
CA ILE A 110 -10.23 6.93 -11.04
C ILE A 110 -9.89 7.45 -12.43
N ASN A 111 -10.07 8.76 -12.65
CA ASN A 111 -9.70 9.42 -13.89
C ASN A 111 -8.18 9.46 -14.07
N LYS A 112 -7.71 9.38 -15.32
CA LYS A 112 -6.27 9.44 -15.63
C LYS A 112 -5.62 10.75 -15.14
N LYS A 113 -6.26 11.90 -15.40
CA LYS A 113 -5.78 13.23 -14.98
C LYS A 113 -5.67 13.33 -13.45
N GLU A 114 -6.68 12.85 -12.74
CA GLU A 114 -6.71 12.83 -11.28
C GLU A 114 -5.62 11.93 -10.71
N ARG A 115 -5.39 10.76 -11.32
CA ARG A 115 -4.28 9.87 -10.96
C ARG A 115 -2.92 10.56 -11.15
N ILE A 116 -2.69 11.24 -12.27
CA ILE A 116 -1.43 11.96 -12.52
C ILE A 116 -1.24 13.09 -11.50
N LEU A 117 -2.29 13.88 -11.25
CA LEU A 117 -2.27 14.96 -10.26
C LEU A 117 -1.98 14.43 -8.85
N SER A 118 -2.50 13.26 -8.50
CA SER A 118 -2.22 12.62 -7.22
C SER A 118 -0.75 12.22 -7.05
N ILE A 119 -0.06 11.83 -8.13
CA ILE A 119 1.38 11.52 -8.10
C ILE A 119 2.17 12.80 -7.88
N ARG A 120 1.87 13.87 -8.63
CA ARG A 120 2.52 15.18 -8.50
C ARG A 120 2.41 15.71 -7.07
N SER A 121 1.20 15.73 -6.54
CA SER A 121 0.95 16.18 -5.17
C SER A 121 1.64 15.30 -4.11
N ALA A 122 1.72 13.99 -4.36
CA ALA A 122 2.44 13.09 -3.46
C ALA A 122 3.96 13.29 -3.52
N VAL A 123 4.54 13.62 -4.68
CA VAL A 123 5.96 13.98 -4.86
C VAL A 123 6.27 15.32 -4.19
N ALA A 124 5.42 16.35 -4.37
CA ALA A 124 5.59 17.62 -3.65
C ALA A 124 5.61 17.44 -2.12
N ALA A 125 4.79 16.51 -1.61
CA ALA A 125 4.76 16.18 -0.18
C ALA A 125 6.05 15.52 0.34
N THR A 126 6.93 14.97 -0.52
CA THR A 126 8.21 14.37 -0.11
C THR A 126 9.33 15.39 0.05
N SER A 127 9.12 16.63 -0.41
CA SER A 127 10.05 17.75 -0.15
C SER A 127 9.81 18.40 1.22
N LYS A 128 8.56 18.38 1.71
CA LYS A 128 8.17 19.08 2.95
C LYS A 128 8.57 18.29 4.21
N ARG A 129 9.63 18.72 4.91
CA ARG A 129 10.13 18.11 6.16
C ARG A 129 9.04 17.84 7.20
N GLU A 130 8.19 18.83 7.45
CA GLU A 130 7.11 18.75 8.45
C GLU A 130 6.16 17.56 8.19
N LEU A 131 5.79 17.31 6.93
CA LEU A 131 4.87 16.22 6.59
C LEU A 131 5.50 14.85 6.84
N ILE A 132 6.82 14.73 6.64
CA ILE A 132 7.54 13.47 6.79
C ILE A 132 7.79 13.15 8.27
N GLU A 133 8.11 14.17 9.07
CA GLU A 133 8.25 14.03 10.52
C GLU A 133 6.90 13.72 11.19
N ASN A 134 5.82 14.41 10.80
CA ASN A 134 4.46 14.15 11.28
C ASN A 134 3.98 12.72 10.98
N ARG A 135 4.48 12.11 9.89
CA ARG A 135 4.22 10.71 9.57
C ARG A 135 4.94 9.73 10.51
N GLY A 136 6.03 10.17 11.15
CA GLY A 136 6.82 9.39 12.09
C GLY A 136 8.05 8.72 11.49
N HIS A 137 8.64 9.28 10.43
CA HIS A 137 9.98 8.92 10.00
C HIS A 137 11.04 9.57 10.89
N LYS A 138 12.18 8.90 11.10
CA LYS A 138 13.31 9.44 11.87
C LYS A 138 14.32 10.08 10.92
N ILE A 139 14.32 11.42 10.84
CA ILE A 139 15.10 12.20 9.86
C ILE A 139 16.00 13.23 10.56
N SER A 140 16.17 13.13 11.88
CA SER A 140 16.96 14.08 12.66
C SER A 140 18.41 14.22 12.17
N ASN A 141 19.00 13.14 11.65
CA ASN A 141 20.40 13.11 11.17
C ASN A 141 20.54 13.52 9.71
N ILE A 142 19.45 13.81 9.00
CA ILE A 142 19.46 14.17 7.59
C ILE A 142 19.23 15.67 7.49
N GLU A 143 20.21 16.35 6.91
CA GLU A 143 20.21 17.80 6.77
C GLU A 143 19.26 18.25 5.65
N GLN A 144 19.24 17.53 4.54
CA GLN A 144 18.52 17.91 3.32
C GLN A 144 17.37 16.96 2.96
N ILE A 145 16.23 17.54 2.56
CA ILE A 145 15.06 16.81 2.04
C ILE A 145 14.54 17.56 0.80
N PRO A 146 14.25 16.87 -0.31
CA PRO A 146 14.47 15.44 -0.57
C PRO A 146 15.97 15.08 -0.64
N LEU A 147 16.30 13.84 -0.28
CA LEU A 147 17.68 13.35 -0.35
C LEU A 147 17.98 12.86 -1.78
N ILE A 148 18.95 13.48 -2.43
CA ILE A 148 19.43 13.08 -3.77
C ILE A 148 20.78 12.41 -3.64
N VAL A 149 20.92 11.23 -4.26
CA VAL A 149 22.13 10.41 -4.25
C VAL A 149 22.61 10.20 -5.68
N ASP A 150 23.90 9.99 -5.84
CA ASP A 150 24.50 9.68 -7.13
C ASP A 150 23.98 8.35 -7.75
N ASP A 151 24.07 8.26 -9.07
CA ASP A 151 23.57 7.13 -9.87
C ASP A 151 24.36 5.84 -9.66
N GLU A 152 25.53 5.91 -9.03
CA GLU A 152 26.31 4.75 -8.61
C GLU A 152 25.47 3.80 -7.71
N LEU A 153 24.51 4.35 -6.94
CA LEU A 153 23.59 3.58 -6.09
C LEU A 153 22.83 2.50 -6.88
N GLU A 154 22.50 2.74 -8.15
CA GLU A 154 21.72 1.80 -8.98
C GLU A 154 22.44 0.47 -9.21
N THR A 155 23.78 0.49 -9.23
CA THR A 155 24.63 -0.64 -9.63
C THR A 155 24.87 -1.66 -8.52
N ILE A 156 24.54 -1.30 -7.28
CA ILE A 156 24.95 -2.03 -6.08
C ILE A 156 24.10 -3.27 -5.88
N LYS A 157 24.74 -4.44 -5.92
CA LYS A 157 24.04 -5.73 -5.87
C LYS A 157 24.02 -6.36 -4.48
N THR A 158 24.95 -6.00 -3.60
CA THR A 158 25.10 -6.68 -2.32
C THR A 158 24.41 -5.95 -1.16
N THR A 159 23.86 -6.75 -0.24
CA THR A 159 23.18 -6.22 0.97
C THR A 159 24.14 -5.61 1.99
N LYS A 160 25.42 -6.02 1.94
CA LYS A 160 26.46 -5.51 2.84
C LYS A 160 26.83 -4.08 2.46
N GLU A 161 27.14 -3.85 1.18
CA GLU A 161 27.48 -2.52 0.66
C GLU A 161 26.33 -1.53 0.85
N THR A 162 25.10 -1.92 0.51
CA THR A 162 23.92 -1.06 0.74
C THR A 162 23.71 -0.71 2.21
N ARG A 163 24.05 -1.61 3.15
CA ARG A 163 23.99 -1.30 4.59
C ARG A 163 25.00 -0.26 5.00
N GLU A 164 26.22 -0.33 4.48
CA GLU A 164 27.28 0.64 4.75
C GLU A 164 26.89 2.02 4.20
N ILE A 165 26.36 2.04 2.98
CA ILE A 165 25.89 3.28 2.33
C ILE A 165 24.72 3.91 3.08
N PHE A 166 23.72 3.14 3.51
CA PHE A 166 22.61 3.68 4.29
C PHE A 166 23.02 4.18 5.69
N LYS A 167 24.13 3.70 6.25
CA LYS A 167 24.71 4.28 7.47
C LYS A 167 25.36 5.63 7.17
N ASN A 168 26.16 5.69 6.12
CA ASN A 168 26.84 6.92 5.69
C ASN A 168 25.84 8.04 5.35
N LEU A 169 24.74 7.69 4.67
CA LEU A 169 23.67 8.62 4.32
C LEU A 169 22.71 8.97 5.49
N GLY A 170 22.92 8.41 6.69
CA GLY A 170 22.07 8.68 7.87
C GLY A 170 20.67 8.05 7.83
N ILE A 171 20.36 7.19 6.85
CA ILE A 171 19.03 6.57 6.64
C ILE A 171 18.78 5.42 7.63
N MET A 172 19.84 4.89 8.24
CA MET A 172 19.79 3.67 9.06
C MET A 172 18.80 3.75 10.23
N ASP A 173 18.59 4.94 10.81
CA ASP A 173 17.66 5.11 11.94
C ASP A 173 16.21 4.83 11.57
N ASP A 174 15.79 5.19 10.36
CA ASP A 174 14.44 4.91 9.88
C ASP A 174 14.26 3.42 9.51
N ILE A 175 15.33 2.78 9.04
CA ILE A 175 15.38 1.33 8.80
C ILE A 175 15.29 0.58 10.14
N LEU A 176 16.02 1.02 11.17
CA LEU A 176 15.97 0.45 12.52
C LEU A 176 14.59 0.63 13.14
N ARG A 177 13.94 1.79 12.96
CA ARG A 177 12.53 1.99 13.33
C ARG A 177 11.62 0.96 12.68
N SER A 178 11.80 0.71 11.38
CA SER A 178 11.01 -0.29 10.64
C SER A 178 11.28 -1.72 11.11
N LYS A 179 12.54 -2.05 11.44
CA LYS A 179 12.93 -3.34 12.03
C LYS A 179 12.28 -3.57 13.40
N ASN A 180 12.42 -2.62 14.31
CA ASN A 180 11.93 -2.71 15.68
C ASN A 180 10.40 -2.59 15.76
N GLY A 181 9.79 -1.89 14.81
CA GLY A 181 8.34 -1.77 14.71
C GLY A 181 7.63 -2.98 14.12
N ARG A 182 8.36 -4.03 13.69
CA ARG A 182 7.76 -5.27 13.19
C ARG A 182 7.05 -6.00 14.33
N LYS A 183 5.71 -6.02 14.27
CA LYS A 183 4.85 -6.63 15.29
C LYS A 183 3.93 -7.67 14.69
N ILE A 184 3.47 -8.61 15.52
CA ILE A 184 2.43 -9.56 15.13
C ILE A 184 1.12 -8.78 14.99
N LYS A 185 0.44 -8.94 13.84
CA LYS A 185 -0.83 -8.27 13.54
C LYS A 185 -1.89 -8.68 14.56
N ALA A 186 -2.79 -7.77 14.94
CA ALA A 186 -3.93 -8.07 15.79
C ALA A 186 -5.07 -8.74 14.99
N GLY A 187 -5.88 -9.57 15.65
CA GLY A 187 -7.05 -10.24 15.05
C GLY A 187 -6.75 -11.43 14.14
N GLN A 188 -7.76 -11.81 13.34
CA GLN A 188 -7.79 -13.04 12.52
C GLN A 188 -6.88 -13.00 11.28
N GLY A 189 -6.28 -11.85 10.96
CA GLY A 189 -5.34 -11.73 9.84
C GLY A 189 -4.10 -12.61 10.00
N LYS A 190 -3.74 -12.97 11.24
CA LYS A 190 -2.63 -13.87 11.55
C LYS A 190 -2.81 -15.26 10.96
N LEU A 191 -4.04 -15.78 10.98
CA LEU A 191 -4.39 -17.11 10.46
C LEU A 191 -4.45 -17.13 8.93
N ARG A 192 -4.58 -15.97 8.28
CA ARG A 192 -4.73 -15.83 6.83
C ARG A 192 -3.41 -15.47 6.13
N GLY A 193 -2.28 -16.03 6.61
CA GLY A 193 -0.95 -15.81 6.04
C GLY A 193 -0.34 -14.42 6.24
N ARG A 194 -0.98 -13.51 6.99
CA ARG A 194 -0.54 -12.12 7.19
C ARG A 194 -0.18 -11.84 8.65
N LYS A 195 0.67 -12.69 9.23
CA LYS A 195 1.02 -12.69 10.66
C LYS A 195 1.78 -11.45 11.11
N TYR A 196 2.71 -10.94 10.30
CA TYR A 196 3.54 -9.79 10.67
C TYR A 196 3.07 -8.50 9.98
N ARG A 197 3.19 -7.37 10.69
CA ARG A 197 3.07 -6.02 10.15
C ARG A 197 4.39 -5.31 10.36
N THR A 198 5.00 -4.84 9.28
CA THR A 198 6.20 -4.02 9.30
C THR A 198 5.82 -2.58 8.96
N PRO A 199 6.28 -1.57 9.71
CA PRO A 199 6.16 -0.16 9.30
C PRO A 199 6.80 0.08 7.93
N LYS A 200 6.28 1.05 7.20
CA LYS A 200 6.92 1.53 5.97
C LYS A 200 8.05 2.50 6.34
N GLY A 201 9.22 2.23 5.79
CA GLY A 201 10.43 3.03 5.95
C GLY A 201 10.71 3.86 4.69
N PRO A 202 11.99 4.15 4.37
CA PRO A 202 12.35 4.96 3.22
C PRO A 202 11.87 4.30 1.91
N LEU A 203 11.58 5.12 0.92
CA LEU A 203 11.42 4.71 -0.47
C LEU A 203 12.66 5.15 -1.25
N VAL A 204 13.26 4.26 -2.02
CA VAL A 204 14.35 4.60 -2.93
C VAL A 204 13.78 4.64 -4.35
N VAL A 205 13.86 5.79 -4.99
CA VAL A 205 13.41 6.01 -6.37
C VAL A 205 14.64 6.11 -7.27
N VAL A 206 14.74 5.19 -8.23
CA VAL A 206 15.89 5.06 -9.13
C VAL A 206 15.51 5.35 -10.57
N GLY A 207 16.45 5.83 -11.37
CA GLY A 207 16.25 6.07 -12.79
C GLY A 207 16.06 4.77 -13.56
N ASN A 208 16.94 3.79 -13.34
CA ASN A 208 16.87 2.43 -13.89
C ASN A 208 17.39 1.41 -12.86
N ASP A 209 16.75 0.24 -12.75
CA ASP A 209 17.26 -0.82 -11.87
C ASP A 209 18.43 -1.59 -12.53
N LYS A 210 19.66 -1.37 -12.04
CA LYS A 210 20.88 -2.10 -12.46
C LYS A 210 21.31 -3.18 -11.45
N GLY A 211 20.48 -3.47 -10.45
CA GLY A 211 20.79 -4.47 -9.41
C GLY A 211 20.46 -4.03 -7.98
N ILE A 212 20.20 -2.74 -7.76
CA ILE A 212 19.86 -2.16 -6.45
C ILE A 212 18.67 -2.85 -5.78
N LYS A 213 17.68 -3.31 -6.57
CA LYS A 213 16.54 -4.06 -6.03
C LYS A 213 16.96 -5.35 -5.34
N LEU A 214 17.97 -6.04 -5.85
CA LEU A 214 18.53 -7.23 -5.21
C LEU A 214 19.32 -6.87 -3.94
N GLY A 215 20.10 -5.78 -4.02
CA GLY A 215 20.93 -5.29 -2.92
C GLY A 215 20.12 -4.82 -1.71
N ALA A 216 19.01 -4.13 -1.92
CA ALA A 216 18.28 -3.49 -0.82
C ALA A 216 16.94 -4.13 -0.42
N ARG A 217 16.38 -5.10 -1.18
CA ARG A 217 15.09 -5.78 -0.84
C ARG A 217 15.04 -6.46 0.53
N ASN A 218 16.19 -6.85 1.08
CA ASN A 218 16.25 -7.57 2.35
C ASN A 218 16.18 -6.64 3.56
N HIS A 219 16.37 -5.32 3.37
CA HIS A 219 16.28 -4.36 4.46
C HIS A 219 14.82 -4.12 4.85
N PRO A 220 14.49 -4.12 6.15
CA PRO A 220 13.11 -4.01 6.60
C PRO A 220 12.54 -2.62 6.33
N GLY A 221 11.38 -2.57 5.66
CA GLY A 221 10.62 -1.34 5.44
C GLY A 221 11.07 -0.50 4.24
N ILE A 222 12.18 -0.86 3.59
CA ILE A 222 12.64 -0.23 2.35
C ILE A 222 11.80 -0.76 1.18
N ASP A 223 11.29 0.15 0.35
CA ASP A 223 10.78 -0.19 -0.98
C ASP A 223 11.68 0.49 -2.03
N ILE A 224 11.92 -0.17 -3.16
CA ILE A 224 12.75 0.34 -4.27
C ILE A 224 11.89 0.33 -5.52
N VAL A 225 11.85 1.45 -6.23
CA VAL A 225 10.95 1.66 -7.37
C VAL A 225 11.66 2.48 -8.44
N GLU A 226 11.47 2.11 -9.69
CA GLU A 226 11.92 2.92 -10.82
C GLU A 226 10.97 4.10 -11.04
N VAL A 227 11.46 5.25 -11.48
CA VAL A 227 10.65 6.45 -11.73
C VAL A 227 9.37 6.17 -12.53
N ASN A 228 9.47 5.38 -13.60
CA ASN A 228 8.34 5.04 -14.47
C ASN A 228 7.23 4.25 -13.78
N ASN A 229 7.56 3.56 -12.69
CA ASN A 229 6.67 2.67 -11.94
C ASN A 229 6.22 3.28 -10.60
N VAL A 230 6.50 4.56 -10.37
CA VAL A 230 6.10 5.26 -9.14
C VAL A 230 4.58 5.41 -9.09
N ASN A 231 4.00 4.92 -7.99
CA ASN A 231 2.57 5.02 -7.72
C ASN A 231 2.33 5.88 -6.48
N THR A 232 1.14 6.48 -6.39
CA THR A 232 0.75 7.25 -5.20
C THR A 232 0.74 6.44 -3.91
N GLU A 233 0.39 5.17 -3.94
CA GLU A 233 0.46 4.33 -2.74
C GLU A 233 1.90 4.13 -2.24
N LEU A 234 2.89 4.15 -3.13
CA LEU A 234 4.29 4.02 -2.75
C LEU A 234 4.81 5.29 -2.06
N LEU A 235 4.42 6.46 -2.56
CA LEU A 235 4.74 7.78 -1.99
C LEU A 235 3.89 8.12 -0.76
N ALA A 236 2.65 7.65 -0.72
CA ALA A 236 1.67 7.93 0.33
C ALA A 236 0.98 6.65 0.85
N PRO A 237 1.73 5.70 1.46
CA PRO A 237 1.16 4.44 1.90
C PRO A 237 0.08 4.63 2.96
N GLY A 238 -1.10 4.06 2.72
CA GLY A 238 -2.24 4.19 3.62
C GLY A 238 -2.88 5.58 3.62
N THR A 239 -2.85 6.29 2.49
CA THR A 239 -3.49 7.61 2.25
C THR A 239 -2.83 8.80 2.95
N HIS A 240 -1.78 8.57 3.74
CA HIS A 240 -0.98 9.63 4.35
C HIS A 240 0.20 9.97 3.45
N ALA A 241 0.40 11.24 3.12
CA ALA A 241 1.51 11.72 2.30
C ALA A 241 2.79 11.92 3.13
N GLY A 242 3.88 12.39 2.51
CA GLY A 242 5.15 12.65 3.21
C GLY A 242 5.88 11.37 3.62
N ARG A 243 6.03 10.41 2.69
CA ARG A 243 6.96 9.30 2.95
C ARG A 243 8.38 9.81 2.73
N PHE A 244 9.33 9.39 3.56
CA PHE A 244 10.73 9.70 3.32
C PHE A 244 11.21 9.02 2.02
N THR A 245 11.65 9.81 1.05
CA THR A 245 12.08 9.33 -0.27
C THR A 245 13.51 9.76 -0.59
N VAL A 246 14.30 8.82 -1.09
CA VAL A 246 15.64 9.03 -1.61
C VAL A 246 15.57 8.90 -3.13
N TYR A 247 16.06 9.90 -3.85
CA TYR A 247 16.08 9.90 -5.31
C TYR A 247 17.51 9.72 -5.82
N THR A 248 17.69 9.05 -6.95
CA THR A 248 18.96 9.15 -7.70
C THR A 248 18.96 10.41 -8.58
N LYS A 249 20.15 10.88 -8.95
CA LYS A 249 20.31 12.00 -9.89
C LYS A 249 19.50 11.79 -11.18
N SER A 250 19.69 10.66 -11.83
CA SER A 250 18.92 10.26 -13.03
C SER A 250 17.42 10.17 -12.79
N ALA A 251 16.97 9.84 -11.57
CA ALA A 251 15.56 9.77 -11.26
C ALA A 251 14.89 11.15 -11.31
N ILE A 252 15.59 12.19 -10.86
CA ILE A 252 15.08 13.57 -10.83
C ILE A 252 14.95 14.12 -12.25
N THR A 253 15.96 13.92 -13.10
CA THR A 253 15.91 14.33 -14.50
C THR A 253 14.74 13.66 -15.24
N LYS A 254 14.54 12.35 -15.05
CA LYS A 254 13.40 11.65 -15.65
C LYS A 254 12.05 12.09 -15.10
N LEU A 255 11.96 12.44 -13.81
CA LEU A 255 10.73 12.96 -13.23
C LEU A 255 10.33 14.30 -13.88
N GLU A 256 11.31 15.14 -14.19
CA GLU A 256 11.09 16.39 -14.89
C GLU A 256 10.57 16.17 -16.32
N GLU A 257 11.21 15.28 -17.10
CA GLU A 257 10.76 14.93 -18.46
C GLU A 257 9.31 14.40 -18.46
N LEU A 258 8.99 13.49 -17.54
CA LEU A 258 7.64 12.94 -17.39
C LEU A 258 6.64 14.02 -16.96
N PHE A 259 7.07 14.99 -16.16
CA PHE A 259 6.19 16.07 -15.74
C PHE A 259 5.83 16.98 -16.90
N GLN A 260 6.81 17.39 -17.71
CA GLN A 260 6.64 18.27 -18.87
C GLN A 260 5.71 17.63 -19.93
N GLN A 261 5.91 16.35 -20.26
CA GLN A 261 5.05 15.62 -21.22
C GLN A 261 3.58 15.53 -20.80
N ASN A 262 3.29 15.54 -19.50
CA ASN A 262 1.93 15.42 -18.98
C ASN A 262 1.26 16.78 -18.72
N ARG A 263 1.92 17.91 -19.04
CA ARG A 263 1.36 19.26 -18.92
C ARG A 263 0.81 19.77 -20.26
N SER A 264 1.36 19.29 -21.37
CA SER A 264 0.78 19.37 -22.73
C SER A 264 -0.43 18.45 -22.87
#